data_AF-A0A1A8RVC2-F1
#
_entry.id   AF-A0A1A8RVC2-F1
#
_cell.length_a   1.000
_cell.length_b   1.000
_cell.length_c   1.000
_cell.angle_alpha   90.00
_cell.angle_beta   90.00
_cell.angle_gamma   90.00
#
_symmetry.space_group_name_H-M   'P 1'
#
loop_
_entity.id
_entity.type
_entity.pdbx_description
1 polymer ?
#
loop_
_entity_poly.entity_id
_entity_poly.type
_entity_poly.pdbx_seq_one_letter_code
_entity_poly.pdbx_strand_id
1 'polypeptide(L)'
;MTRLVNNAGAVVAEGGSVTIDQSKLDASNLLASVPESKRKDLHIMYRVISFPLHGVLSIRGHNLTRNHPDFSQATLNKFGIKYFHDDSE
;
A
#
# COMPACT_ATOMS: atom_id res chain seq x y z
N MET A 1 -19.90 -4.41 5.42
CA MET A 1 -18.64 -4.45 4.65
C MET A 1 -18.05 -3.06 4.63
N THR A 2 -16.82 -2.88 5.08
CA THR A 2 -16.17 -1.56 5.06
C THR A 2 -15.61 -1.32 3.66
N ARG A 3 -16.06 -0.25 2.99
CA ARG A 3 -15.60 0.12 1.65
C ARG A 3 -14.51 1.18 1.76
N LEU A 4 -13.36 0.96 1.14
CA LEU A 4 -12.27 1.94 1.07
C LEU A 4 -12.62 3.07 0.09
N VAL A 5 -11.97 4.23 0.22
CA VAL A 5 -12.08 5.33 -0.75
C VAL A 5 -11.60 4.85 -2.11
N ASN A 6 -10.39 4.29 -2.17
CA ASN A 6 -9.81 3.69 -3.37
C ASN A 6 -9.32 2.28 -3.07
N ASN A 7 -9.63 1.35 -3.96
CA ASN A 7 -9.02 0.04 -4.06
C ASN A 7 -9.02 -0.39 -5.53
N ALA A 8 -8.29 0.38 -6.35
CA ALA A 8 -8.31 0.25 -7.81
C ALA A 8 -7.42 -0.91 -8.32
N GLY A 9 -6.62 -1.51 -7.44
CA GLY A 9 -5.58 -2.45 -7.81
C GLY A 9 -4.46 -1.81 -8.64
N ALA A 10 -3.58 -2.66 -9.16
CA ALA A 10 -2.49 -2.27 -10.03
C ALA A 10 -2.26 -3.34 -11.09
N VAL A 11 -1.92 -2.92 -12.30
CA VAL A 11 -1.58 -3.77 -13.44
C VAL A 11 -0.22 -3.33 -13.94
N VAL A 12 0.62 -4.30 -14.27
CA VAL A 12 1.96 -4.08 -14.81
C VAL A 12 2.26 -5.19 -15.81
N ALA A 13 3.00 -4.87 -16.87
CA ALA A 13 3.55 -5.88 -17.77
C ALA A 13 4.72 -6.62 -17.08
N GLU A 14 5.05 -7.80 -17.60
CA GLU A 14 6.29 -8.52 -17.24
C GLU A 14 7.51 -7.61 -17.42
N GLY A 15 8.48 -7.72 -16.50
CA GLY A 15 9.64 -6.83 -16.40
C GLY A 15 9.33 -5.37 -16.00
N GLY A 16 8.06 -5.01 -15.86
CA GLY A 16 7.62 -3.64 -15.59
C GLY A 16 7.59 -3.26 -14.10
N SER A 17 7.27 -2.00 -13.83
CA SER A 17 6.97 -1.52 -12.48
C SER A 17 5.75 -0.61 -12.42
N VAL A 18 5.10 -0.56 -11.27
CA VAL A 18 3.98 0.33 -10.99
C VAL A 18 4.05 0.85 -9.56
N THR A 19 3.69 2.12 -9.37
CA THR A 19 3.52 2.69 -8.03
C THR A 19 2.06 2.59 -7.62
N ILE A 20 1.83 2.07 -6.42
CA ILE A 20 0.57 2.08 -5.69
C ILE A 20 0.60 3.29 -4.76
N ASP A 21 -0.08 4.35 -5.17
CA ASP A 21 -0.25 5.59 -4.39
C ASP A 21 -1.71 5.73 -3.92
N GLN A 22 -2.02 6.89 -3.33
CA GLN A 22 -3.35 7.16 -2.76
C GLN A 22 -4.48 7.07 -3.80
N SER A 23 -4.19 7.32 -5.08
CA SER A 23 -5.20 7.17 -6.14
C SER A 23 -5.60 5.70 -6.35
N LYS A 24 -4.72 4.75 -5.99
CA LYS A 24 -4.96 3.30 -6.11
C LYS A 24 -5.43 2.66 -4.81
N LEU A 25 -4.94 3.14 -3.66
CA LEU A 25 -5.26 2.59 -2.35
C LEU A 25 -5.42 3.68 -1.30
N ASP A 26 -6.66 3.89 -0.84
CA ASP A 26 -6.98 4.91 0.15
C ASP A 26 -8.07 4.44 1.11
N ALA A 27 -7.70 4.33 2.39
CA ALA A 27 -8.57 3.97 3.50
C ALA A 27 -8.75 5.12 4.50
N SER A 28 -8.45 6.36 4.12
CA SER A 28 -8.61 7.56 4.98
C SER A 28 -10.03 7.69 5.55
N ASN A 29 -11.03 7.13 4.86
CA ASN A 29 -12.40 7.10 5.34
C ASN A 29 -12.60 6.27 6.62
N LEU A 30 -11.67 5.38 6.99
CA LEU A 30 -11.74 4.63 8.24
C LEU A 30 -11.65 5.54 9.48
N LEU A 31 -11.04 6.72 9.33
CA LEU A 31 -10.96 7.73 10.40
C LEU A 31 -12.04 8.82 10.26
N ALA A 32 -12.95 8.70 9.30
CA ALA A 32 -13.95 9.74 9.03
C ALA A 32 -14.88 9.99 10.23
N SER A 33 -15.25 8.92 10.95
CA SER A 33 -16.09 9.01 12.16
C SER A 33 -15.34 9.46 13.42
N VAL A 34 -14.00 9.52 13.38
CA VAL A 34 -13.20 9.96 14.52
C VAL A 34 -13.19 11.50 14.55
N PRO A 35 -13.40 12.15 15.71
CA PRO A 35 -13.23 13.59 15.85
C PRO A 35 -11.81 14.04 15.47
N GLU A 36 -11.69 15.17 14.77
CA GLU A 36 -10.41 15.65 14.22
C GLU A 36 -9.31 15.78 15.29
N SER A 37 -9.68 16.24 16.50
CA SER A 37 -8.76 16.36 17.64
C SER A 37 -8.10 15.05 18.07
N LYS A 38 -8.72 13.89 17.77
CA LYS A 38 -8.22 12.55 18.08
C LYS A 38 -7.59 11.84 16.88
N ARG A 39 -7.77 12.34 15.64
CA ARG A 39 -7.27 11.68 14.42
C ARG A 39 -5.75 11.63 14.35
N LYS A 40 -5.08 12.68 14.86
CA LYS A 40 -3.61 12.80 14.82
C LYS A 40 -2.87 11.67 15.55
N ASP A 41 -3.53 11.02 16.52
CA ASP A 41 -2.94 9.96 17.33
C ASP A 41 -3.25 8.56 16.76
N LEU A 42 -4.03 8.48 15.67
CA LEU A 42 -4.44 7.24 15.03
C LEU A 42 -3.76 7.07 13.68
N HIS A 43 -3.42 5.83 13.36
CA HIS A 43 -2.78 5.46 12.11
C HIS A 43 -3.57 4.33 11.44
N ILE A 44 -3.77 4.46 10.14
CA ILE A 44 -4.29 3.36 9.32
C ILE A 44 -3.10 2.54 8.86
N MET A 45 -3.13 1.24 9.18
CA MET A 45 -2.09 0.28 8.84
C MET A 45 -2.61 -0.73 7.83
N TYR A 46 -1.74 -1.07 6.88
CA TYR A 46 -1.91 -2.16 5.92
C TYR A 46 -0.90 -3.25 6.23
N ARG A 47 -1.31 -4.50 6.03
CA ARG A 47 -0.43 -5.68 6.12
C ARG A 47 -0.45 -6.42 4.81
N VAL A 48 0.72 -6.68 4.23
CA VAL A 48 0.86 -7.62 3.12
C VAL A 48 0.67 -9.04 3.65
N ILE A 49 -0.48 -9.65 3.36
CA ILE A 49 -0.80 -11.02 3.79
C ILE A 49 -0.30 -12.09 2.80
N SER A 50 -0.15 -11.72 1.53
CA SER A 50 0.40 -12.55 0.48
C SER A 50 1.35 -11.70 -0.35
N PHE A 51 2.58 -12.18 -0.50
CA PHE A 51 3.60 -11.49 -1.30
C PHE A 51 3.51 -11.94 -2.76
N PRO A 52 3.87 -11.06 -3.72
CA PRO A 52 3.96 -11.46 -5.12
C PRO A 52 4.87 -12.68 -5.30
N LEU A 53 4.48 -13.57 -6.22
CA LEU A 53 5.32 -14.70 -6.62
C LEU A 53 6.48 -14.23 -7.52
N HIS A 54 6.18 -13.32 -8.45
CA HIS A 54 7.10 -12.81 -9.47
C HIS A 54 7.43 -11.35 -9.17
N GLY A 55 8.58 -11.11 -8.53
CA GLY A 55 9.03 -9.77 -8.16
C GLY A 55 8.69 -9.34 -6.73
N VAL A 56 8.65 -8.01 -6.51
CA VAL A 56 8.73 -7.47 -5.14
C VAL A 56 7.96 -6.18 -4.93
N LEU A 57 7.40 -6.03 -3.72
CA LEU A 57 6.87 -4.77 -3.21
C LEU A 57 7.96 -4.05 -2.42
N SER A 58 8.15 -2.75 -2.67
CA SER A 58 9.14 -1.94 -1.98
C SER A 58 8.62 -0.55 -1.62
N ILE A 59 9.19 0.01 -0.56
CA ILE A 59 8.96 1.38 -0.10
C ILE A 59 10.31 2.06 -0.05
N ARG A 60 10.47 3.16 -0.81
CA ARG A 60 11.76 3.88 -0.92
C ARG A 60 12.94 2.97 -1.26
N GLY A 61 12.73 1.95 -2.09
CA GLY A 61 13.76 0.98 -2.49
C GLY A 61 14.04 -0.12 -1.46
N HIS A 62 13.35 -0.14 -0.31
CA HIS A 62 13.44 -1.24 0.65
C HIS A 62 12.30 -2.21 0.47
N ASN A 63 12.60 -3.50 0.35
CA ASN A 63 11.60 -4.54 0.13
C ASN A 63 10.73 -4.72 1.37
N LEU A 64 9.42 -4.81 1.16
CA LEU A 64 8.52 -5.40 2.13
C LEU A 64 8.81 -6.90 2.19
N THR A 65 8.83 -7.45 3.40
CA THR A 65 9.15 -8.86 3.64
C THR A 65 8.19 -9.44 4.67
N ARG A 66 8.15 -10.76 4.82
CA ARG A 66 7.33 -11.40 5.88
C ARG A 66 7.66 -10.90 7.29
N ASN A 67 8.91 -10.48 7.53
CA ASN A 67 9.36 -9.93 8.80
C ASN A 67 8.93 -8.47 9.00
N HIS A 68 8.72 -7.74 7.90
CA HIS A 68 8.31 -6.33 7.89
C HIS A 68 7.20 -6.12 6.85
N PRO A 69 5.99 -6.68 7.08
CA PRO A 69 4.92 -6.71 6.07
C PRO A 69 4.01 -5.48 6.12
N ASP A 70 4.23 -4.59 7.08
CA ASP A 70 3.30 -3.54 7.44
C ASP A 70 3.75 -2.16 6.94
N PHE A 71 2.80 -1.35 6.48
CA PHE A 71 3.01 0.05 6.14
C PHE A 71 1.75 0.88 6.44
N SER A 72 1.91 2.19 6.64
CA SER A 72 0.77 3.07 6.96
C SER A 72 0.22 3.79 5.73
N GLN A 73 -1.03 4.27 5.80
CA GLN A 73 -1.59 5.18 4.80
C GLN A 73 -0.71 6.41 4.62
N ALA A 74 -0.14 6.96 5.69
CA ALA A 74 0.76 8.11 5.62
C ALA A 74 2.05 7.79 4.84
N THR A 75 2.63 6.59 5.05
CA THR A 75 3.78 6.11 4.29
C THR A 75 3.44 5.95 2.80
N LEU A 76 2.28 5.36 2.49
CA LEU A 76 1.80 5.22 1.11
C LEU A 76 1.55 6.58 0.45
N ASN A 77 0.91 7.52 1.13
CA ASN A 77 0.65 8.86 0.61
C ASN A 77 1.96 9.62 0.34
N LYS A 78 2.97 9.43 1.20
CA LYS A 78 4.23 10.16 1.10
C LYS A 78 5.21 9.56 0.10
N PHE A 79 5.26 8.23 -0.02
CA PHE A 79 6.31 7.54 -0.76
C PHE A 79 5.79 6.59 -1.85
N GLY A 80 4.51 6.21 -1.80
CA GLY A 80 3.96 5.10 -2.57
C GLY A 80 4.55 3.75 -2.19
N ILE A 81 3.92 2.69 -2.70
CA ILE A 81 4.46 1.33 -2.69
C ILE A 81 4.78 0.96 -4.13
N LYS A 82 6.03 0.64 -4.44
CA LYS A 82 6.40 0.20 -5.80
C LYS A 82 6.32 -1.31 -5.88
N TYR A 83 5.59 -1.80 -6.87
CA TYR A 83 5.70 -3.18 -7.35
C TYR A 83 6.63 -3.22 -8.56
N PHE A 84 7.56 -4.17 -8.58
CA PHE A 84 8.42 -4.47 -9.72
C PHE A 84 8.28 -5.96 -10.04
N HIS A 85 7.96 -6.27 -11.29
CA HIS A 85 7.92 -7.64 -11.80
C HIS A 85 9.32 -8.05 -12.26
N ASP A 86 9.82 -9.19 -11.80
CA ASP A 86 11.21 -9.64 -12.03
C ASP A 86 11.43 -10.39 -13.35
N ASP A 87 10.53 -10.20 -14.32
CA ASP A 87 10.55 -10.86 -15.64
C ASP A 87 10.41 -12.40 -15.62
N SER A 88 9.99 -12.99 -14.49
CA SER A 88 9.70 -14.44 -14.41
C SER A 88 8.25 -14.78 -14.75
N GLU A 89 8.03 -15.87 -15.50
CA GLU A 89 6.69 -16.42 -15.82
C GLU A 89 6.02 -17.18 -14.66
#